data_AF-A0A7X6XVY8-F1
#
_entry.id   AF-A0A7X6XVY8-F1
#
_cell.length_a   1.000
_cell.length_b   1.000
_cell.length_c   1.000
_cell.angle_alpha   90.00
_cell.angle_beta   90.00
_cell.angle_gamma   90.00
#
_symmetry.space_group_name_H-M   'P 1'
#
loop_
_entity.id
_entity.type
_entity.pdbx_description
1 polymer ?
#
loop_
_entity_poly.entity_id
_entity_poly.type
_entity_poly.pdbx_seq_one_letter_code
_entity_poly.pdbx_strand_id
1 'polypeptide(L)'
;MKIIVMNVASAALVFLLRYLQMVKGLSYSVILLMLMLNILGMYFSRVAYRYLLIYTSKKKKQESAKRVLIYGAGSAGRMILSEILENPRYDYHVVGLIDDDVDLHHTRIMGTPILGGVEVLDRNLDIDEVFIAMPSVSHAHRQRIINSVSQLKIPTKIVTSSDLLIQSSDFRRSMRPLNVLDLLGRPEIVINDMEISNTLHQNVIMVTGAGGSIGSELVRQIVKYKP
;
A
#
# COMPACT_ATOMS: atom_id res chain seq x y z
N MET A 1 6.45 -9.73 36.26
CA MET A 1 6.72 -9.77 37.71
C MET A 1 7.21 -11.13 38.20
N LYS A 2 6.50 -12.24 37.93
CA LYS A 2 6.82 -13.58 38.46
C LYS A 2 8.30 -14.02 38.33
N ILE A 3 8.95 -13.78 37.19
CA ILE A 3 10.34 -14.20 36.95
C ILE A 3 11.37 -13.37 37.72
N ILE A 4 11.09 -12.08 37.97
CA ILE A 4 11.98 -11.22 38.79
C ILE A 4 11.92 -11.68 40.23
N VAL A 5 10.71 -11.93 40.74
CA VAL A 5 10.50 -12.48 42.09
C VAL A 5 11.19 -13.82 42.25
N MET A 6 11.16 -14.69 41.23
CA MET A 6 11.83 -15.99 41.25
C MET A 6 13.37 -15.88 41.28
N ASN A 7 13.95 -14.92 40.56
CA ASN A 7 15.40 -14.64 40.60
C ASN A 7 15.86 -14.02 41.92
N VAL A 8 15.03 -13.14 42.51
CA VAL A 8 15.31 -12.57 43.83
C VAL A 8 15.20 -13.65 44.91
N ALA A 9 14.20 -14.53 44.81
CA ALA A 9 14.03 -15.64 45.72
C ALA A 9 15.16 -16.68 45.62
N SER A 10 15.63 -17.00 44.41
CA SER A 10 16.77 -17.91 44.24
C SER A 10 18.07 -17.31 44.78
N ALA A 11 18.30 -16.01 44.59
CA ALA A 11 19.43 -15.30 45.17
C ALA A 11 19.38 -15.27 46.70
N ALA A 12 18.21 -15.00 47.29
CA ALA A 12 18.01 -15.02 48.73
C ALA A 12 18.23 -16.42 49.32
N LEU A 13 17.80 -17.47 48.61
CA LEU A 13 18.03 -18.86 49.00
C LEU A 13 19.52 -19.22 48.98
N VAL A 14 20.26 -18.84 47.94
CA VAL A 14 21.71 -19.08 47.86
C VAL A 14 22.45 -18.33 48.97
N PHE A 15 22.02 -17.10 49.28
CA PHE A 15 22.58 -16.32 50.38
C PHE A 15 22.29 -16.97 51.75
N LEU A 16 21.08 -17.49 51.95
CA LEU A 16 20.67 -18.20 53.17
C LEU A 16 21.42 -19.53 53.35
N LEU A 17 21.57 -20.33 52.29
CA LEU A 17 22.32 -21.60 52.32
C LEU A 17 23.81 -21.37 52.61
N ARG A 18 24.36 -20.24 52.16
CA ARG A 18 25.71 -19.80 52.52
C ARG A 18 25.81 -19.37 53.97
N TYR A 19 24.83 -18.61 54.47
CA TYR A 19 24.73 -18.19 55.88
C TYR A 19 24.68 -19.40 56.83
N LEU A 20 23.93 -20.44 56.46
CA LEU A 20 23.84 -21.71 57.19
C LEU A 20 25.08 -22.61 57.06
N GLN A 21 26.16 -22.12 56.42
CA GLN A 21 27.42 -22.84 56.19
C GLN A 21 27.31 -24.18 55.44
N MET A 22 26.16 -24.49 54.83
CA MET A 22 25.95 -25.71 54.03
C MET A 22 26.79 -25.70 52.75
N VAL A 23 27.17 -24.52 52.27
CA VAL A 23 28.07 -24.35 51.12
C VAL A 23 29.33 -23.63 51.58
N LYS A 24 30.47 -24.33 51.66
CA LYS A 24 31.77 -23.77 52.04
C LYS A 24 32.58 -23.40 50.78
N GLY A 25 33.27 -22.25 50.81
CA GLY A 25 34.20 -21.84 49.74
C GLY A 25 33.70 -20.83 48.70
N LEU A 26 32.43 -20.40 48.75
CA LEU A 26 31.91 -19.34 47.86
C LEU A 26 32.13 -17.93 48.44
N SER A 27 32.87 -17.10 47.72
CA SER A 27 33.07 -15.67 48.04
C SER A 27 31.81 -14.86 47.71
N TYR A 28 31.50 -13.85 48.54
CA TYR A 28 30.35 -12.95 48.31
C TYR A 28 30.38 -12.26 46.94
N SER A 29 31.58 -11.96 46.44
CA SER A 29 31.81 -11.38 45.11
C SER A 29 31.29 -12.29 43.98
N VAL A 30 31.37 -13.62 44.14
CA VAL A 30 30.91 -14.59 43.13
C VAL A 30 29.37 -14.61 43.09
N ILE A 31 28.72 -14.57 44.25
CA ILE A 31 27.25 -14.51 44.35
C ILE A 31 26.73 -13.21 43.74
N LEU A 32 27.38 -12.07 44.03
CA LEU A 32 27.02 -10.78 43.46
C LEU A 32 27.21 -10.77 41.93
N LEU A 33 28.32 -11.32 41.44
CA LEU A 33 28.61 -11.41 40.00
C LEU A 33 27.59 -12.30 39.28
N MET A 34 27.24 -13.46 39.85
CA MET A 34 26.18 -14.33 39.32
C MET A 34 24.83 -13.62 39.23
N LEU A 35 24.48 -12.82 40.25
CA LEU A 35 23.23 -12.07 40.26
C LEU A 35 23.21 -10.98 39.18
N MET A 36 24.31 -10.21 39.05
CA MET A 36 24.45 -9.20 38.00
C MET A 36 24.36 -9.83 36.60
N LEU A 37 25.04 -10.95 36.38
CA LEU A 37 25.04 -11.64 35.09
C LEU A 37 23.65 -12.18 34.72
N ASN A 38 22.90 -12.70 35.70
CA ASN A 38 21.52 -13.18 35.49
C ASN A 38 20.56 -12.05 35.11
N ILE A 39 20.63 -10.91 35.80
CA ILE A 39 19.78 -9.74 35.48
C ILE A 39 20.10 -9.24 34.06
N LEU A 40 21.40 -9.13 33.73
CA LEU A 40 21.84 -8.66 32.43
C LEU A 40 21.44 -9.62 31.30
N GLY A 41 21.64 -10.93 31.49
CA GLY A 41 21.24 -11.96 30.53
C GLY A 41 19.71 -12.01 30.32
N MET A 42 18.92 -11.79 31.37
CA MET A 42 17.46 -11.70 31.24
C MET A 42 17.03 -10.46 30.45
N TYR A 43 17.66 -9.31 30.68
CA TYR A 43 17.34 -8.10 29.91
C TYR A 43 17.74 -8.29 28.44
N PHE A 44 18.95 -8.80 28.20
CA PHE A 44 19.47 -9.07 26.87
C PHE A 44 18.59 -10.05 26.10
N SER A 45 18.22 -11.19 26.70
CA SER A 45 17.33 -12.18 26.07
C SER A 45 15.95 -11.60 25.71
N ARG A 46 15.38 -10.69 26.52
CA ARG A 46 14.09 -10.05 26.19
C ARG A 46 14.21 -9.07 25.04
N VAL A 47 15.26 -8.25 25.03
CA VAL A 47 15.51 -7.33 23.93
C VAL A 47 15.79 -8.12 22.66
N ALA A 48 16.64 -9.14 22.73
CA ALA A 48 16.93 -10.04 21.61
C ALA A 48 15.68 -10.77 21.11
N TYR A 49 14.86 -11.32 21.99
CA TYR A 49 13.60 -11.98 21.62
C TYR A 49 12.60 -11.01 20.98
N ARG A 50 12.44 -9.80 21.52
CA ARG A 50 11.61 -8.76 20.89
C ARG A 50 12.15 -8.36 19.53
N TYR A 51 13.47 -8.20 19.41
CA TYR A 51 14.11 -7.85 18.15
C TYR A 51 13.92 -8.96 17.10
N LEU A 52 14.12 -10.22 17.49
CA LEU A 52 13.88 -11.39 16.64
C LEU A 52 12.41 -11.51 16.24
N LEU A 53 11.46 -11.31 17.15
CA LEU A 53 10.04 -11.32 16.83
C LEU A 53 9.69 -10.23 15.82
N ILE A 54 10.11 -8.99 16.05
CA ILE A 54 9.83 -7.87 15.13
C ILE A 54 10.45 -8.13 13.76
N TYR A 55 11.69 -8.62 13.72
CA TYR A 55 12.38 -8.94 12.47
C TYR A 55 11.71 -10.08 11.71
N THR A 56 11.35 -11.16 12.40
CA THR A 56 10.69 -12.34 11.81
C THR A 56 9.28 -12.02 11.36
N SER A 57 8.51 -11.25 12.14
CA SER A 57 7.17 -10.80 11.76
C SER A 57 7.20 -9.87 10.55
N LYS A 58 8.19 -8.96 10.44
CA LYS A 58 8.36 -8.12 9.25
C LYS A 58 8.73 -8.94 8.02
N LYS A 59 9.67 -9.89 8.15
CA LYS A 59 10.12 -10.74 7.04
C LYS A 59 9.02 -11.67 6.53
N LYS A 60 8.33 -12.37 7.44
CA LYS A 60 7.22 -13.28 7.08
C LYS A 60 6.06 -12.54 6.41
N LYS A 61 5.80 -11.30 6.84
CA LYS A 61 4.78 -10.45 6.22
C LYS A 61 5.18 -9.95 4.84
N GLN A 62 6.46 -9.68 4.59
CA GLN A 62 6.97 -9.37 3.26
C GLN A 62 6.90 -10.58 2.32
N GLU A 63 7.17 -11.80 2.80
CA GLU A 63 7.06 -13.02 1.99
C GLU A 63 5.60 -13.37 1.61
N SER A 64 4.62 -12.99 2.43
CA SER A 64 3.20 -13.16 2.10
C SER A 64 2.58 -11.98 1.36
N ALA A 65 3.30 -10.85 1.27
CA ALA A 65 2.79 -9.64 0.65
C ALA A 65 2.89 -9.74 -0.87
N LYS A 66 1.83 -9.30 -1.55
CA LYS A 66 1.83 -9.22 -3.01
C LYS A 66 2.87 -8.22 -3.47
N ARG A 67 3.72 -8.62 -4.41
CA ARG A 67 4.74 -7.79 -5.03
C ARG A 67 4.09 -6.86 -6.03
N VAL A 68 4.14 -5.56 -5.78
CA VAL A 68 3.45 -4.55 -6.59
C VAL A 68 4.44 -3.66 -7.31
N LEU A 69 4.14 -3.37 -8.57
CA LEU A 69 4.80 -2.34 -9.35
C LEU A 69 3.85 -1.15 -9.54
N ILE A 70 4.33 0.06 -9.29
CA ILE A 70 3.53 1.28 -9.46
C ILE A 70 3.97 1.99 -10.74
N TYR A 71 3.07 2.15 -11.70
CA TYR A 71 3.28 2.96 -12.90
C TYR A 71 2.76 4.38 -12.66
N GLY A 72 3.66 5.35 -12.69
CA GLY A 72 3.45 6.76 -12.39
C GLY A 72 4.11 7.13 -11.07
N ALA A 73 5.17 7.93 -11.12
CA ALA A 73 5.92 8.49 -9.99
C ALA A 73 5.47 9.93 -9.62
N GLY A 74 4.37 10.38 -10.22
CA GLY A 74 3.70 11.64 -9.90
C GLY A 74 3.02 11.66 -8.52
N SER A 75 2.15 12.64 -8.29
CA SER A 75 1.48 12.84 -6.99
C SER A 75 0.67 11.62 -6.53
N ALA A 76 -0.10 11.02 -7.44
CA ALA A 76 -0.91 9.83 -7.16
C ALA A 76 -0.06 8.61 -6.75
N GLY A 77 1.02 8.34 -7.50
CA GLY A 77 1.93 7.23 -7.19
C GLY A 77 2.65 7.41 -5.87
N ARG A 78 3.10 8.63 -5.56
CA ARG A 78 3.71 8.97 -4.26
C ARG A 78 2.73 8.78 -3.10
N MET A 79 1.48 9.20 -3.27
CA MET A 79 0.44 9.03 -2.26
C MET A 79 0.17 7.55 -1.97
N ILE A 80 0.06 6.73 -3.01
CA ILE A 80 -0.13 5.27 -2.89
C ILE A 80 1.07 4.61 -2.22
N LEU A 81 2.29 5.02 -2.60
CA LEU A 81 3.49 4.52 -1.97
C LEU A 81 3.52 4.85 -0.47
N SER A 82 3.25 6.10 -0.09
CA SER A 82 3.17 6.52 1.31
C SER A 82 2.16 5.66 2.08
N GLU A 83 0.97 5.50 1.52
CA GLU A 83 -0.13 4.75 2.16
C GLU A 83 0.23 3.26 2.35
N ILE A 84 0.87 2.61 1.38
CA ILE A 84 1.33 1.22 1.52
C ILE A 84 2.43 1.11 2.59
N LEU A 85 3.36 2.06 2.65
CA LEU A 85 4.47 2.06 3.61
C LEU A 85 4.01 2.37 5.04
N GLU A 86 3.07 3.30 5.20
CA GLU A 86 2.52 3.73 6.50
C GLU A 86 1.52 2.72 7.06
N ASN A 87 0.78 2.02 6.19
CA ASN A 87 -0.22 1.03 6.58
C ASN A 87 0.15 -0.38 6.10
N PRO A 88 0.97 -1.12 6.87
CA PRO A 88 1.34 -2.50 6.56
C PRO A 88 0.14 -3.46 6.45
N ARG A 89 -1.09 -3.06 6.82
CA ARG A 89 -2.29 -3.91 6.73
C ARG A 89 -2.67 -4.28 5.30
N TYR A 90 -2.16 -3.56 4.30
CA TYR A 90 -2.53 -3.82 2.91
C TYR A 90 -1.81 -5.02 2.26
N ASP A 91 -0.87 -5.66 2.97
CA ASP A 91 -0.13 -6.85 2.49
C ASP A 91 0.42 -6.68 1.07
N TYR A 92 0.95 -5.50 0.77
CA TYR A 92 1.66 -5.19 -0.48
C TYR A 92 3.13 -4.89 -0.20
N HIS A 93 3.99 -5.31 -1.12
CA HIS A 93 5.41 -4.96 -1.14
C HIS A 93 5.72 -4.28 -2.48
N VAL A 94 6.01 -2.97 -2.43
CA VAL A 94 6.32 -2.22 -3.65
C VAL A 94 7.74 -2.54 -4.10
N VAL A 95 7.86 -3.19 -5.27
CA VAL A 95 9.14 -3.57 -5.88
C VAL A 95 9.86 -2.37 -6.47
N GLY A 96 9.09 -1.44 -7.06
CA GLY A 96 9.62 -0.26 -7.72
C GLY A 96 8.51 0.63 -8.28
N LEU A 97 8.91 1.82 -8.72
CA LEU A 97 8.08 2.69 -9.54
C LEU A 97 8.62 2.74 -10.97
N ILE A 98 7.73 2.99 -11.92
CA ILE A 98 8.04 3.25 -13.33
C ILE A 98 7.42 4.59 -13.71
N ASP A 99 8.12 5.41 -14.47
CA ASP A 99 7.59 6.64 -15.05
C ASP A 99 8.24 6.90 -16.41
N ASP A 100 7.49 7.47 -17.36
CA ASP A 100 8.02 7.79 -18.69
C ASP A 100 8.91 9.04 -18.65
N ASP A 101 8.84 9.83 -17.58
CA ASP A 101 9.71 10.97 -17.35
C ASP A 101 11.15 10.52 -17.03
N VAL A 102 12.04 10.73 -18.00
CA VAL A 102 13.45 10.34 -17.94
C VAL A 102 14.19 11.06 -16.81
N ASP A 103 13.76 12.26 -16.42
CA ASP A 103 14.40 13.01 -15.33
C ASP A 103 14.19 12.33 -13.96
N LEU A 104 13.16 11.49 -13.85
CA LEU A 104 12.87 10.70 -12.65
C LEU A 104 13.63 9.37 -12.62
N HIS A 105 14.20 8.93 -13.74
CA HIS A 105 14.90 7.64 -13.82
C HIS A 105 16.11 7.63 -12.87
N HIS A 106 16.39 6.47 -12.27
CA HIS A 106 17.45 6.29 -11.27
C HIS A 106 17.32 7.09 -9.97
N THR A 107 16.24 7.84 -9.79
CA THR A 107 15.93 8.46 -8.49
C THR A 107 15.21 7.47 -7.56
N ARG A 108 15.04 7.87 -6.30
CA ARG A 108 14.30 7.10 -5.30
C ARG A 108 13.21 7.96 -4.67
N ILE A 109 12.03 7.40 -4.52
CA ILE A 109 10.92 8.00 -3.79
C ILE A 109 10.69 7.16 -2.53
N MET A 110 10.80 7.77 -1.35
CA MET A 110 10.63 7.08 -0.06
C MET A 110 11.46 5.79 0.06
N GLY A 111 12.69 5.82 -0.47
CA GLY A 111 13.60 4.66 -0.48
C GLY A 111 13.35 3.62 -1.57
N THR A 112 12.24 3.72 -2.32
CA THR A 112 11.85 2.83 -3.42
C THR A 112 12.42 3.35 -4.75
N PRO A 113 13.09 2.50 -5.56
CA PRO A 113 13.72 2.94 -6.80
C PRO A 113 12.71 3.18 -7.92
N ILE A 114 13.01 4.17 -8.76
CA ILE A 114 12.38 4.32 -10.07
C ILE A 114 13.21 3.51 -11.07
N LEU A 115 12.60 2.45 -11.61
CA LEU A 115 13.29 1.42 -12.40
C LEU A 115 13.56 1.85 -13.85
N GLY A 116 12.83 2.85 -14.35
CA GLY A 116 12.84 3.33 -15.74
C GLY A 116 11.42 3.64 -16.23
N GLY A 117 11.22 3.56 -17.54
CA GLY A 117 9.93 3.70 -18.21
C GLY A 117 9.29 2.35 -18.59
N VAL A 118 8.41 2.39 -19.59
CA VAL A 118 7.63 1.23 -20.06
C VAL A 118 8.49 0.02 -20.43
N GLU A 119 9.73 0.22 -20.88
CA GLU A 119 10.68 -0.84 -21.27
C GLU A 119 11.10 -1.76 -20.12
N VAL A 120 10.90 -1.32 -18.88
CA VAL A 120 11.15 -2.14 -17.69
C VAL A 120 10.13 -3.28 -17.57
N LEU A 121 8.93 -3.11 -18.14
CA LEU A 121 7.88 -4.12 -18.13
C LEU A 121 8.27 -5.40 -18.88
N ASP A 122 9.16 -5.30 -19.87
CA ASP A 122 9.67 -6.45 -20.64
C ASP A 122 10.74 -7.25 -19.88
N ARG A 123 11.21 -6.73 -18.74
CA ARG A 123 12.14 -7.45 -17.88
C ARG A 123 11.35 -8.47 -17.06
N ASN A 124 11.91 -9.67 -16.88
CA ASN A 124 11.36 -10.69 -15.98
C ASN A 124 11.44 -10.24 -14.52
N LEU A 125 10.57 -9.32 -14.14
CA LEU A 125 10.39 -8.85 -12.79
C LEU A 125 9.38 -9.75 -12.08
N ASP A 126 9.75 -10.21 -10.90
CA ASP A 126 8.87 -10.96 -10.02
C ASP A 126 7.86 -9.98 -9.39
N ILE A 127 6.68 -9.86 -10.02
CA ILE A 127 5.59 -8.93 -9.69
C ILE A 127 4.26 -9.70 -9.75
N ASP A 128 3.43 -9.53 -8.73
CA ASP A 128 2.10 -10.13 -8.64
C ASP A 128 1.00 -9.19 -9.16
N GLU A 129 1.20 -7.87 -9.08
CA GLU A 129 0.17 -6.88 -9.39
C GLU A 129 0.76 -5.53 -9.87
N VAL A 130 0.10 -4.86 -10.81
CA VAL A 130 0.51 -3.53 -11.32
C VAL A 130 -0.53 -2.47 -10.95
N PHE A 131 -0.10 -1.36 -10.37
CA PHE A 131 -0.95 -0.21 -10.05
C PHE A 131 -0.65 0.95 -11.01
N ILE A 132 -1.64 1.39 -11.78
CA ILE A 132 -1.54 2.53 -12.70
C ILE A 132 -2.02 3.78 -11.96
N ALA A 133 -1.07 4.62 -11.56
CA ALA A 133 -1.27 5.81 -10.74
C ALA A 133 -1.03 7.10 -11.54
N MET A 134 -1.72 7.23 -12.68
CA MET A 134 -1.63 8.39 -13.57
C MET A 134 -3.03 8.92 -13.96
N PRO A 135 -3.82 9.44 -13.01
CA PRO A 135 -5.15 9.95 -13.33
C PRO A 135 -5.14 11.26 -14.11
N SER A 136 -4.07 12.07 -13.98
CA SER A 136 -3.95 13.39 -14.59
C SER A 136 -3.38 13.38 -16.02
N VAL A 137 -2.84 12.26 -16.49
CA VAL A 137 -2.28 12.19 -17.85
C VAL A 137 -3.40 12.11 -18.89
N SER A 138 -3.10 12.58 -20.10
CA SER A 138 -4.07 12.54 -21.21
C SER A 138 -4.60 11.12 -21.43
N HIS A 139 -5.88 11.02 -21.77
CA HIS A 139 -6.55 9.73 -22.00
C HIS A 139 -5.79 8.86 -23.03
N ALA A 140 -5.34 9.46 -24.12
CA ALA A 140 -4.60 8.76 -25.18
C ALA A 140 -3.24 8.20 -24.71
N HIS A 141 -2.59 8.88 -23.77
CA HIS A 141 -1.33 8.40 -23.18
C HIS A 141 -1.59 7.31 -22.14
N ARG A 142 -2.58 7.51 -21.26
CA ARG A 142 -3.03 6.49 -20.29
C ARG A 142 -3.42 5.18 -20.99
N GLN A 143 -4.15 5.27 -22.11
CA GLN A 143 -4.57 4.10 -22.88
C GLN A 143 -3.38 3.32 -23.44
N ARG A 144 -2.36 4.02 -23.96
CA ARG A 144 -1.14 3.37 -24.44
C ARG A 144 -0.48 2.56 -23.35
N ILE A 145 -0.39 3.12 -22.14
CA ILE A 145 0.23 2.43 -21.00
C ILE A 145 -0.62 1.25 -20.55
N ILE A 146 -1.94 1.41 -20.44
CA ILE A 146 -2.87 0.31 -20.12
C ILE A 146 -2.69 -0.84 -21.10
N ASN A 147 -2.57 -0.54 -22.40
CA ASN A 147 -2.37 -1.55 -23.42
C ASN A 147 -1.01 -2.26 -23.25
N SER A 148 0.07 -1.53 -22.99
CA SER A 148 1.39 -2.13 -22.71
C SER A 148 1.36 -3.04 -21.49
N VAL A 149 0.77 -2.60 -20.38
CA VAL A 149 0.68 -3.39 -19.14
C VAL A 149 -0.21 -4.64 -19.34
N SER A 150 -1.30 -4.52 -20.11
CA SER A 150 -2.22 -5.64 -20.35
C SER A 150 -1.58 -6.83 -21.06
N GLN A 151 -0.51 -6.60 -21.84
CA GLN A 151 0.22 -7.66 -22.55
C GLN A 151 0.94 -8.61 -21.59
N LEU A 152 1.30 -8.15 -20.38
CA LEU A 152 1.99 -8.92 -19.36
C LEU A 152 1.10 -9.98 -18.69
N LYS A 153 -0.24 -9.91 -18.89
CA LYS A 153 -1.24 -10.78 -18.23
C LYS A 153 -1.14 -10.76 -16.69
N ILE A 154 -0.61 -9.70 -16.11
CA ILE A 154 -0.53 -9.48 -14.66
C ILE A 154 -1.80 -8.74 -14.20
N PRO A 155 -2.41 -9.11 -13.05
CA PRO A 155 -3.49 -8.35 -12.46
C PRO A 155 -3.15 -6.86 -12.36
N THR A 156 -4.05 -6.00 -12.83
CA THR A 156 -3.81 -4.55 -12.92
C THR A 156 -4.94 -3.78 -12.24
N LYS A 157 -4.59 -2.77 -11.44
CA LYS A 157 -5.52 -1.81 -10.84
C LYS A 157 -5.22 -0.39 -11.33
N ILE A 158 -6.27 0.39 -11.52
CA ILE A 158 -6.19 1.80 -11.92
C ILE A 158 -6.64 2.68 -10.76
N VAL A 159 -5.94 3.80 -10.60
CA VAL A 159 -6.30 4.89 -9.70
C VAL A 159 -7.21 5.87 -10.42
N THR A 160 -8.37 6.13 -9.84
CA THR A 160 -9.39 7.05 -10.38
C THR A 160 -9.18 8.47 -9.86
N SER A 161 -9.39 9.46 -10.73
CA SER A 161 -9.15 10.89 -10.48
C SER A 161 -10.03 11.48 -9.37
N SER A 162 -11.25 10.97 -9.21
CA SER A 162 -12.21 11.38 -8.17
C SER A 162 -11.73 11.06 -6.75
N ASP A 163 -10.88 10.04 -6.59
CA ASP A 163 -10.66 9.42 -5.28
C ASP A 163 -9.40 9.95 -4.58
N LEU A 164 -8.55 10.70 -5.29
CA LEU A 164 -7.37 11.37 -4.73
C LEU A 164 -7.70 12.67 -4.00
N LEU A 165 -8.86 13.27 -4.29
CA LEU A 165 -9.33 14.50 -3.63
C LEU A 165 -9.86 14.24 -2.21
N ILE A 166 -10.22 12.99 -1.90
CA ILE A 166 -10.77 12.61 -0.61
C ILE A 166 -9.60 12.19 0.28
N GLN A 167 -9.00 13.18 0.95
CA GLN A 167 -8.05 12.93 2.03
C GLN A 167 -8.68 11.94 3.03
N SER A 168 -8.01 10.82 3.26
CA SER A 168 -8.09 9.99 4.48
C SER A 168 -9.33 9.13 4.79
N SER A 169 -9.80 8.23 3.91
CA SER A 169 -10.57 7.10 4.50
C SER A 169 -10.53 5.74 3.83
N ASP A 170 -10.21 5.58 2.54
CA ASP A 170 -10.19 4.23 1.97
C ASP A 170 -9.29 4.11 0.73
N PHE A 171 -8.01 3.78 0.94
CA PHE A 171 -7.06 3.36 -0.10
C PHE A 171 -7.61 2.28 -1.04
N ARG A 172 -8.48 1.40 -0.53
CA ARG A 172 -9.12 0.35 -1.33
C ARG A 172 -10.21 0.87 -2.27
N ARG A 173 -10.81 2.03 -1.98
CA ARG A 173 -11.83 2.63 -2.85
C ARG A 173 -11.20 3.42 -3.98
N SER A 174 -10.02 4.00 -3.77
CA SER A 174 -9.31 4.78 -4.79
C SER A 174 -8.67 3.95 -5.89
N MET A 175 -8.67 2.63 -5.74
CA MET A 175 -8.15 1.70 -6.73
C MET A 175 -9.23 0.70 -7.12
N ARG A 176 -9.46 0.56 -8.43
CA ARG A 176 -10.35 -0.45 -8.97
C ARG A 176 -9.62 -1.36 -9.95
N PRO A 177 -10.05 -2.63 -10.09
CA PRO A 177 -9.55 -3.50 -11.15
C PRO A 177 -9.72 -2.86 -12.52
N LEU A 178 -8.76 -3.13 -13.41
CA LEU A 178 -8.86 -2.78 -14.83
C LEU A 178 -10.08 -3.48 -15.44
N ASN A 179 -10.98 -2.71 -16.06
CA ASN A 179 -12.18 -3.22 -16.73
C ASN A 179 -11.96 -3.26 -18.25
N VAL A 180 -12.72 -4.10 -18.95
CA VAL A 180 -12.77 -4.15 -20.43
C VAL A 180 -13.08 -2.77 -21.02
N LEU A 181 -13.90 -1.97 -20.35
CA LEU A 181 -14.20 -0.59 -20.76
C LEU A 181 -12.94 0.31 -20.81
N ASP A 182 -11.99 0.08 -19.90
CA ASP A 182 -10.71 0.80 -19.90
C ASP A 182 -9.80 0.35 -21.03
N LEU A 183 -9.99 -0.86 -21.57
CA LEU A 183 -9.30 -1.34 -22.77
C LEU A 183 -9.94 -0.79 -24.06
N LEU A 184 -11.24 -0.49 -24.02
CA LEU A 184 -11.98 0.08 -25.15
C LEU A 184 -11.68 1.57 -25.37
N GLY A 185 -11.04 2.22 -24.40
CA GLY A 185 -10.47 3.56 -24.55
C GLY A 185 -11.46 4.65 -24.92
N ARG A 186 -12.73 4.50 -24.54
CA ARG A 186 -13.70 5.59 -24.72
C ARG A 186 -13.34 6.71 -23.75
N PRO A 187 -13.20 7.96 -24.22
CA PRO A 187 -13.01 9.08 -23.32
C PRO A 187 -14.19 9.12 -22.36
N GLU A 188 -13.91 9.32 -21.08
CA GLU A 188 -14.93 9.68 -20.11
C GLU A 188 -15.59 10.95 -20.62
N ILE A 189 -16.90 10.89 -20.88
CA ILE A 189 -17.66 12.04 -21.34
C ILE A 189 -17.79 12.95 -20.13
N VAL A 190 -17.00 14.03 -20.11
CA VAL A 190 -17.15 15.08 -19.11
C VAL A 190 -18.46 15.80 -19.39
N ILE A 191 -19.46 15.52 -18.56
CA ILE A 191 -20.79 16.10 -18.66
C ILE A 191 -20.72 17.51 -18.06
N ASN A 192 -20.74 18.53 -18.90
CA ASN A 192 -20.82 19.93 -18.46
C ASN A 192 -22.28 20.33 -18.26
N ASP A 193 -22.76 20.24 -17.02
CA ASP A 193 -24.16 20.53 -16.67
C ASP A 193 -24.62 21.94 -17.10
N MET A 194 -23.74 22.94 -17.09
CA MET A 194 -24.09 24.30 -17.54
C MET A 194 -24.33 24.36 -19.05
N GLU A 195 -23.46 23.73 -19.83
CA GLU A 195 -23.56 23.70 -21.29
C GLU A 195 -24.76 22.87 -21.75
N ILE A 196 -25.03 21.76 -21.06
CA ILE A 196 -26.23 20.95 -21.27
C ILE A 196 -27.47 21.74 -20.90
N SER A 197 -27.50 22.40 -19.74
CA SER A 197 -28.64 23.23 -19.35
C SER A 197 -28.91 24.34 -20.37
N ASN A 198 -27.88 25.03 -20.86
CA ASN A 198 -28.04 26.08 -21.87
C ASN A 198 -28.52 25.54 -23.22
N THR A 199 -28.10 24.34 -23.60
CA THR A 199 -28.48 23.71 -24.87
C THR A 199 -29.89 23.13 -24.81
N LEU A 200 -30.30 22.59 -23.66
CA LEU A 200 -31.59 21.92 -23.53
C LEU A 200 -32.71 22.89 -23.13
N HIS A 201 -32.45 23.89 -22.30
CA HIS A 201 -33.48 24.77 -21.73
C HIS A 201 -34.24 25.57 -22.81
N GLN A 202 -35.59 25.51 -22.76
CA GLN A 202 -36.50 26.15 -23.73
C GLN A 202 -36.34 25.73 -25.20
N ASN A 203 -35.74 24.57 -25.46
CA ASN A 203 -35.61 24.00 -26.79
C ASN A 203 -36.47 22.75 -26.97
N VAL A 204 -37.12 22.61 -28.12
CA VAL A 204 -37.89 21.40 -28.46
C VAL A 204 -36.93 20.27 -28.83
N ILE A 205 -36.95 19.18 -28.06
CA ILE A 205 -36.02 18.06 -28.21
C ILE A 205 -36.72 16.80 -28.70
N MET A 206 -36.22 16.23 -29.79
CA MET A 206 -36.68 14.96 -30.33
C MET A 206 -35.66 13.86 -30.03
N VAL A 207 -36.07 12.85 -29.25
CA VAL A 207 -35.23 11.67 -28.96
C VAL A 207 -35.53 10.58 -29.98
N THR A 208 -34.52 10.16 -30.75
CA THR A 208 -34.64 9.05 -31.72
C THR A 208 -33.52 8.01 -31.50
N GLY A 209 -33.71 6.78 -32.00
CA GLY A 209 -32.68 5.72 -31.99
C GLY A 209 -32.43 4.98 -30.66
N ALA A 210 -33.06 5.39 -29.55
CA ALA A 210 -32.94 4.76 -28.23
C ALA A 210 -34.24 4.09 -27.77
N GLY A 211 -34.74 3.07 -28.48
CA GLY A 211 -35.98 2.38 -28.08
C GLY A 211 -35.86 1.61 -26.75
N GLY A 212 -36.91 1.63 -25.92
CA GLY A 212 -36.98 0.84 -24.68
C GLY A 212 -36.58 1.59 -23.40
N SER A 213 -35.90 0.89 -22.48
CA SER A 213 -35.51 1.43 -21.17
C SER A 213 -34.51 2.59 -21.26
N ILE A 214 -33.59 2.56 -22.23
CA ILE A 214 -32.59 3.61 -22.46
C ILE A 214 -33.24 4.93 -22.89
N GLY A 215 -34.19 4.88 -23.84
CA GLY A 215 -34.91 6.09 -24.27
C GLY A 215 -35.77 6.70 -23.18
N SER A 216 -36.43 5.85 -22.38
CA SER A 216 -37.25 6.30 -21.25
C SER A 216 -36.41 7.00 -20.18
N GLU A 217 -35.17 6.55 -19.96
CA GLU A 217 -34.24 7.18 -19.03
C GLU A 217 -33.66 8.49 -19.58
N LEU A 218 -33.35 8.55 -20.88
CA LEU A 218 -32.94 9.78 -21.55
C LEU A 218 -34.00 10.87 -21.43
N VAL A 219 -35.28 10.56 -21.69
CA VAL A 219 -36.39 11.53 -21.53
C VAL A 219 -36.49 12.02 -20.08
N ARG A 220 -36.36 11.12 -19.08
CA ARG A 220 -36.34 11.51 -17.66
C ARG A 220 -35.18 12.42 -17.29
N GLN A 221 -34.02 12.25 -17.91
CA GLN A 221 -32.86 13.12 -17.68
C GLN A 221 -33.07 14.49 -18.34
N ILE A 222 -33.53 14.52 -19.60
CA ILE A 222 -33.77 15.75 -20.38
C ILE A 222 -34.80 16.66 -19.72
N VAL A 223 -35.93 16.10 -19.24
CA VAL A 223 -37.02 16.89 -18.60
C VAL A 223 -36.54 17.70 -17.39
N LYS A 224 -35.48 17.26 -16.67
CA LYS A 224 -34.93 17.99 -15.52
C LYS A 224 -34.37 19.38 -15.91
N TYR A 225 -33.96 19.55 -17.16
CA TYR A 225 -33.37 20.78 -17.67
C TYR A 225 -34.41 21.76 -18.26
N LYS A 226 -35.71 21.46 -18.12
CA LYS A 226 -36.83 22.30 -18.61
C LYS A 226 -36.67 22.68 -20.10
N PRO A 227 -36.61 21.68 -20.99
CA PRO A 227 -36.65 21.91 -22.42
C PRO A 227 -37.93 22.62 -22.86
#